data_AF-A0A2W2GHR3-F1
#
_entry.id   AF-A0A2W2GHR3-F1
#
_cell.length_a   1.000
_cell.length_b   1.000
_cell.length_c   1.000
_cell.angle_alpha   90.00
_cell.angle_beta   90.00
_cell.angle_gamma   90.00
#
_symmetry.space_group_name_H-M   'P 1'
#
loop_
_entity.id
_entity.type
_entity.pdbx_description
1 polymer ?
#
loop_
_entity_poly.entity_id
_entity_poly.type
_entity_poly.pdbx_seq_one_letter_code
_entity_poly.pdbx_strand_id
1 'polypeptide(L)'
;MSKPDLPSYRELLWPSIRAIRSLGGSASISEIDAEVQRQQHFTEEQRSILHGDGPSTEIEYRLRWARTYLKGMRLLANPTRRSEMGRTHG
;
A
#
# COMPACT_ATOMS: atom_id res chain seq x y z
N MET A 1 11.26 -15.30 -22.97
CA MET A 1 10.15 -15.11 -22.02
C MET A 1 9.91 -13.62 -21.88
N SER A 2 8.75 -13.10 -22.28
CA SER A 2 8.40 -11.70 -22.04
C SER A 2 8.33 -11.45 -20.53
N LYS A 3 8.84 -10.31 -20.07
CA LYS A 3 8.70 -9.90 -18.67
C LYS A 3 7.21 -9.95 -18.30
N PRO A 4 6.83 -10.51 -17.15
CA PRO A 4 5.45 -10.47 -16.70
C PRO A 4 4.98 -9.01 -16.67
N ASP A 5 3.84 -8.75 -17.30
CA ASP A 5 3.28 -7.41 -17.29
C ASP A 5 2.85 -7.07 -15.87
N LEU A 6 3.33 -5.94 -15.38
CA LEU A 6 3.05 -5.45 -14.03
C LEU A 6 2.42 -4.06 -14.16
N PRO A 7 1.40 -3.73 -13.36
CA PRO A 7 0.78 -2.42 -13.36
C PRO A 7 1.77 -1.38 -12.87
N SER A 8 1.83 -0.23 -13.53
CA SER A 8 2.60 0.93 -13.09
C SER A 8 2.08 1.48 -11.75
N TYR A 9 2.86 2.34 -11.08
CA TYR A 9 2.40 2.97 -9.83
C TYR A 9 1.09 3.77 -10.02
N ARG A 10 0.85 4.33 -11.22
CA ARG A 10 -0.36 5.11 -11.53
C ARG A 10 -1.59 4.21 -11.53
N GLU A 11 -1.45 3.02 -12.11
CA GLU A 11 -2.51 2.02 -12.16
C GLU A 11 -2.79 1.41 -10.79
N LEU A 12 -1.82 1.45 -9.87
CA LEU A 12 -1.97 1.01 -8.48
C LEU A 12 -2.60 2.05 -7.54
N LEU A 13 -2.82 3.30 -7.98
CA LEU A 13 -3.47 4.34 -7.14
C LEU A 13 -4.89 3.94 -6.75
N TRP A 14 -5.72 3.54 -7.71
CA TRP A 14 -7.11 3.16 -7.46
C TRP A 14 -7.23 1.85 -6.65
N PRO A 15 -6.50 0.77 -6.97
CA PRO A 15 -6.42 -0.42 -6.11
C PRO A 15 -6.03 -0.10 -4.67
N SER A 16 -5.06 0.79 -4.46
CA SER A 16 -4.65 1.21 -3.11
C SER A 16 -5.78 1.87 -2.33
N ILE A 17 -6.54 2.79 -2.97
CA ILE A 17 -7.71 3.42 -2.35
C ILE A 17 -8.76 2.38 -1.97
N ARG A 18 -9.05 1.41 -2.85
CA ARG A 18 -10.02 0.34 -2.55
C ARG A 18 -9.59 -0.52 -1.37
N ALA A 19 -8.30 -0.87 -1.30
CA ALA A 19 -7.74 -1.60 -0.16
C ALA A 19 -7.88 -0.83 1.15
N ILE A 20 -7.55 0.46 1.17
CA ILE A 20 -7.70 1.30 2.37
C ILE A 20 -9.17 1.36 2.81
N ARG A 21 -10.10 1.47 1.86
CA ARG A 21 -11.54 1.49 2.17
C ARG A 21 -12.05 0.15 2.67
N SER A 22 -11.59 -0.98 2.14
CA SER A 22 -12.00 -2.30 2.65
C SER A 22 -11.47 -2.56 4.05
N LEU A 23 -10.30 -2.00 4.38
CA LEU A 23 -9.67 -2.07 5.70
C LEU A 23 -10.23 -1.05 6.72
N GLY A 24 -11.29 -0.32 6.38
CA GLY A 24 -11.92 0.63 7.31
C GLY A 24 -11.17 1.95 7.51
N GLY A 25 -10.24 2.30 6.61
CA GLY A 25 -9.59 3.61 6.56
C GLY A 25 -8.42 3.83 7.54
N SER A 26 -8.16 2.90 8.46
CA SER A 26 -7.04 2.93 9.38
C SER A 26 -6.27 1.61 9.31
N ALA A 27 -5.34 1.52 8.35
CA ALA A 27 -4.52 0.33 8.13
C ALA A 27 -3.04 0.71 8.06
N SER A 28 -2.19 -0.21 8.49
CA SER A 28 -0.74 -0.14 8.28
C SER A 28 -0.39 -0.27 6.80
N ILE A 29 0.82 0.15 6.45
CA ILE A 29 1.34 0.01 5.07
C ILE A 29 1.35 -1.46 4.63
N SER A 30 1.75 -2.38 5.50
CA SER A 30 1.79 -3.81 5.20
C SER A 30 0.40 -4.39 4.96
N GLU A 31 -0.61 -3.96 5.73
CA GLU A 31 -2.00 -4.40 5.53
C GLU A 31 -2.55 -3.87 4.21
N ILE A 32 -2.27 -2.62 3.86
CA ILE A 32 -2.67 -2.04 2.57
C ILE A 32 -2.02 -2.83 1.43
N ASP A 33 -0.72 -3.10 1.51
CA ASP A 33 0.01 -3.78 0.44
C ASP A 33 -0.45 -5.22 0.25
N ALA A 34 -0.69 -5.95 1.35
CA ALA A 34 -1.25 -7.29 1.31
C ALA A 34 -2.66 -7.29 0.69
N GLU A 35 -3.50 -6.33 1.08
CA GLU A 35 -4.86 -6.22 0.57
C GLU A 35 -4.91 -5.84 -0.91
N VAL A 36 -4.03 -4.95 -1.39
CA VAL A 36 -3.91 -4.65 -2.82
C VAL A 36 -3.51 -5.89 -3.60
N GLN A 37 -2.48 -6.62 -3.15
CA GLN A 37 -2.05 -7.84 -3.82
C GLN A 37 -3.15 -8.91 -3.86
N ARG A 38 -3.90 -9.04 -2.76
CA ARG A 38 -5.06 -9.94 -2.68
C ARG A 38 -6.17 -9.54 -3.66
N GLN A 39 -6.52 -8.25 -3.75
CA GLN A 39 -7.56 -7.75 -4.65
C GLN A 39 -7.15 -7.72 -6.13
N GLN A 40 -5.85 -7.66 -6.44
CA GLN A 40 -5.33 -7.64 -7.81
C GLN A 40 -5.02 -9.03 -8.36
N HIS A 41 -5.05 -10.07 -7.52
CA HIS A 41 -4.84 -11.45 -7.94
C HIS A 41 -3.54 -11.66 -8.72
N PHE A 42 -2.46 -10.99 -8.31
CA PHE A 42 -1.14 -11.19 -8.93
C PHE A 42 -0.72 -12.67 -8.85
N THR A 43 0.01 -13.16 -9.85
CA THR A 43 0.59 -14.50 -9.81
C THR A 43 1.83 -14.54 -8.92
N GLU A 44 2.33 -15.74 -8.61
CA GLU A 44 3.56 -15.89 -7.83
C GLU A 44 4.78 -15.36 -8.60
N GLU A 45 4.80 -15.57 -9.91
CA GLU A 45 5.85 -15.05 -10.80
C GLU A 45 5.85 -13.52 -10.80
N GLN A 46 4.67 -12.89 -10.81
CA GLN A 46 4.53 -11.44 -10.71
C GLN A 46 4.97 -10.89 -9.36
N ARG A 47 4.64 -11.58 -8.26
CA ARG A 47 5.06 -11.21 -6.90
C ARG A 47 6.55 -11.38 -6.67
N SER A 48 7.19 -12.32 -7.36
CA SER A 48 8.61 -12.66 -7.18
C SER A 48 9.57 -11.79 -8.01
N ILE A 49 9.08 -10.84 -8.80
CA ILE A 49 9.94 -9.95 -9.60
C ILE A 49 10.64 -8.96 -8.68
N LEU A 50 11.97 -9.02 -8.60
CA LEU A 50 12.78 -8.07 -7.83
C LEU A 50 12.89 -6.71 -8.55
N HIS A 51 12.93 -5.65 -7.75
CA HIS A 51 13.22 -4.29 -8.21
C HIS A 51 14.72 -4.03 -8.21
N GLY A 52 15.35 -4.09 -9.39
CA GLY A 52 16.80 -3.97 -9.51
C GLY A 52 17.53 -5.01 -8.66
N ASP A 53 18.60 -4.60 -7.98
CA ASP A 53 19.40 -5.47 -7.10
C ASP A 53 18.97 -5.38 -5.63
N GLY A 54 17.82 -4.75 -5.34
CA GLY A 54 17.34 -4.52 -3.98
C GLY A 54 16.55 -5.71 -3.40
N PRO A 55 16.25 -5.69 -2.09
CA PRO A 55 15.49 -6.74 -1.42
C PRO A 55 13.98 -6.68 -1.69
N SER A 56 13.48 -5.61 -2.33
CA SER A 56 12.05 -5.41 -2.57
C SER A 56 11.62 -5.84 -3.95
N THR A 57 10.36 -6.25 -4.07
CA THR A 57 9.75 -6.59 -5.35
C THR A 57 9.38 -5.34 -6.15
N GLU A 58 9.21 -5.50 -7.46
CA GLU A 58 8.74 -4.43 -8.34
C GLU A 58 7.34 -3.95 -7.94
N ILE A 59 6.46 -4.86 -7.49
CA ILE A 59 5.12 -4.52 -6.99
C ILE A 59 5.21 -3.68 -5.70
N GLU A 60 6.02 -4.09 -4.72
CA GLU A 60 6.23 -3.34 -3.48
C GLU A 60 6.81 -1.94 -3.74
N TYR A 61 7.76 -1.84 -4.67
CA TYR A 61 8.33 -0.57 -5.10
C TYR A 61 7.25 0.35 -5.69
N ARG A 62 6.41 -0.17 -6.59
CA ARG A 62 5.34 0.62 -7.22
C ARG A 62 4.23 0.98 -6.23
N LEU A 63 3.88 0.10 -5.30
CA LEU A 63 2.95 0.42 -4.21
C LEU A 63 3.50 1.52 -3.30
N ARG A 64 4.80 1.51 -3.00
CA ARG A 64 5.47 2.59 -2.24
C ARG A 64 5.28 3.95 -2.90
N TRP A 65 5.40 4.01 -4.23
CA TRP A 65 5.12 5.23 -4.99
C TRP A 65 3.64 5.60 -4.97
N ALA A 66 2.73 4.65 -5.22
CA ALA A 66 1.29 4.89 -5.15
C ALA A 66 0.88 5.52 -3.80
N ARG A 67 1.36 4.96 -2.67
CA ARG A 67 1.11 5.51 -1.33
C ARG A 67 1.68 6.91 -1.13
N THR A 68 2.89 7.17 -1.61
CA THR A 68 3.51 8.50 -1.55
C THR A 68 2.64 9.55 -2.25
N TYR A 69 2.15 9.25 -3.45
CA TYR A 69 1.27 10.15 -4.19
C TYR A 69 -0.09 10.34 -3.50
N LEU A 70 -0.71 9.27 -2.99
CA LEU A 70 -1.99 9.37 -2.26
C LEU A 70 -1.87 10.19 -0.97
N LYS A 71 -0.73 10.08 -0.26
CA LYS A 71 -0.43 10.94 0.90
C LYS A 71 -0.30 12.41 0.49
N GLY A 72 0.40 12.68 -0.62
CA GLY A 72 0.52 14.04 -1.18
C GLY A 72 -0.83 14.66 -1.56
N MET A 73 -1.78 13.84 -2.02
CA MET A 73 -3.16 14.26 -2.34
C MET A 73 -4.05 14.45 -1.11
N ARG A 74 -3.52 14.28 0.12
CA ARG A 74 -4.29 14.26 1.38
C ARG A 74 -5.42 13.22 1.41
N LEU A 75 -5.33 12.19 0.57
CA LEU A 75 -6.28 11.07 0.53
C LEU A 75 -5.94 9.98 1.55
N LEU A 76 -4.70 9.97 2.06
CA LEU A 76 -4.30 9.18 3.22
C LEU A 76 -4.24 10.08 4.43
N ALA A 77 -5.23 9.98 5.31
CA ALA A 77 -5.14 10.59 6.63
C ALA A 77 -3.96 9.94 7.38
N ASN A 78 -3.05 10.76 7.92
CA ASN A 78 -2.09 10.26 8.88
C ASN A 78 -2.88 9.78 10.11
N PRO A 79 -2.65 8.56 10.64
CA PRO A 79 -3.29 8.16 11.88
C PRO A 79 -2.92 9.20 12.93
N THR A 80 -3.91 9.96 13.37
CA THR A 80 -3.76 10.89 14.49
C THR A 80 -3.27 10.05 15.65
N ARG A 81 -2.00 10.23 16.03
CA ARG A 81 -1.44 9.65 17.24
C ARG A 81 -2.25 10.25 18.39
N ARG A 82 -3.27 9.52 18.83
CA ARG A 82 -4.08 9.88 19.98
C ARG A 82 -3.17 9.71 21.19
N SER A 83 -2.51 10.78 21.61
CA SER A 83 -1.92 10.82 22.93
C SER A 83 -3.04 10.60 23.94
N GLU A 84 -3.00 9.46 24.63
CA GLU A 84 -3.78 9.27 25.85
C GLU A 84 -3.31 10.31 26.87
N MET A 85 -4.03 11.43 26.95
CA MET A 85 -4.07 12.25 28.15
C MET A 85 -5.45 11.99 28.79
N GLY A 86 -5.61 10.78 29.32
CA GLY A 86 -6.73 10.39 30.15
C GLY A 86 -6.46 10.82 31.58
N ARG A 87 -7.12 11.91 31.98
CA ARG A 87 -7.16 12.48 33.32
C ARG A 87 -7.41 11.40 34.38
N THR A 88 -6.54 11.31 35.39
CA THR A 88 -6.93 10.85 36.72
C THR A 88 -7.22 12.09 37.57
N HIS A 89 -8.50 12.38 37.79
CA HIS A 89 -8.98 13.15 38.93
C HIS A 89 -10.08 12.31 39.56
N GLY A 90 -9.86 11.96 40.83
CA GLY A 90 -10.72 11.17 41.69
C GLY A 90 -9.99 10.98 43.01
#